data_AF-A0A974YHP7-F1
#
_entry.id   AF-A0A974YHP7-F1
#
_cell.length_a   1.000
_cell.length_b   1.000
_cell.length_c   1.000
_cell.angle_alpha   90.00
_cell.angle_beta   90.00
_cell.angle_gamma   90.00
#
_symmetry.space_group_name_H-M   'P 1'
#
loop_
_entity.id
_entity.type
_entity.pdbx_description
1 polymer ?
#
loop_
_entity_poly.entity_id
_entity_poly.type
_entity_poly.pdbx_seq_one_letter_code
_entity_poly.pdbx_strand_id
1 'polypeptide(L)'
;MFCGLAAGNRSLASGAYYAQPGNRFWSALSQVGLTTRHLQPHDLLELPKFGIGLTDLANKASETATGLADSDYHIGSFARRMAQCGSKIIAFNGKEAAARFLQCRTGKKPSGFQLERVGKPPIYVVPSASGMAFH
;
A
#
# COMPACT_ATOMS: atom_id res chain seq x y z
N MET A 1 -6.43 0.36 6.17
CA MET A 1 -5.22 -0.40 5.79
C MET A 1 -4.59 0.26 4.58
N PHE A 2 -3.33 0.67 4.63
CA PHE A 2 -2.57 1.02 3.43
C PHE A 2 -1.96 -0.24 2.81
N CYS A 3 -1.96 -0.32 1.49
CA CYS A 3 -1.44 -1.46 0.74
C CYS A 3 -0.44 -0.99 -0.32
N GLY A 4 0.82 -1.37 -0.19
CA GLY A 4 1.83 -1.21 -1.24
C GLY A 4 1.78 -2.36 -2.26
N LEU A 5 2.64 -2.29 -3.27
CA LEU A 5 2.78 -3.39 -4.23
C LEU A 5 3.59 -4.54 -3.63
N ALA A 6 4.80 -4.24 -3.16
CA ALA A 6 5.75 -5.19 -2.59
C ALA A 6 6.73 -4.46 -1.65
N ALA A 7 7.29 -5.19 -0.70
CA ALA A 7 8.37 -4.68 0.13
C ALA A 7 9.65 -4.50 -0.72
N GLY A 8 10.22 -3.29 -0.70
CA GLY A 8 11.56 -3.06 -1.27
C GLY A 8 12.67 -3.60 -0.37
N ASN A 9 13.88 -3.77 -0.90
CA ASN A 9 15.02 -4.37 -0.18
C ASN A 9 15.31 -3.70 1.17
N ARG A 10 15.30 -2.36 1.23
CA ARG A 10 15.53 -1.64 2.50
C ARG A 10 14.41 -1.82 3.51
N SER A 11 13.17 -1.88 3.03
CA SER A 11 12.00 -2.17 3.87
C SER A 11 12.12 -3.57 4.49
N LEU A 12 12.52 -4.56 3.69
CA LEU A 12 12.76 -5.93 4.15
C LEU A 12 13.89 -5.98 5.18
N ALA A 13 15.04 -5.34 4.89
CA ALA A 13 16.21 -5.34 5.76
C ALA A 13 15.97 -4.64 7.11
N SER A 14 15.09 -3.63 7.15
CA SER A 14 14.79 -2.86 8.37
C SER A 14 13.55 -3.36 9.12
N GLY A 15 12.81 -4.33 8.56
CA GLY A 15 11.52 -4.74 9.12
C GLY A 15 10.45 -3.64 9.11
N ALA A 16 10.64 -2.59 8.31
CA ALA A 16 9.77 -1.42 8.24
C ALA A 16 9.20 -1.23 6.84
N TYR A 17 8.04 -0.58 6.73
CA TYR A 17 7.45 -0.26 5.43
C TYR A 17 7.95 1.09 4.92
N TYR A 18 7.99 1.24 3.59
CA TYR A 18 8.32 2.51 2.93
C TYR A 18 9.63 3.16 3.43
N ALA A 19 10.66 2.34 3.72
CA ALA A 19 11.92 2.79 4.33
C ALA A 19 12.95 3.33 3.32
N GLN A 20 12.62 3.34 2.02
CA GLN A 20 13.52 3.81 0.97
C GLN A 20 13.69 5.34 1.03
N PRO A 21 14.91 5.87 0.82
CA PRO A 21 15.13 7.31 0.68
C PRO A 21 14.23 7.91 -0.40
N GLY A 22 13.70 9.09 -0.14
CA GLY A 22 12.77 9.77 -1.05
C GLY A 22 11.35 9.20 -1.06
N ASN A 23 11.07 8.12 -0.33
CA ASN A 23 9.69 7.69 -0.12
C ASN A 23 8.98 8.68 0.83
N ARG A 24 7.87 9.23 0.37
CA ARG A 24 7.13 10.29 1.09
C ARG A 24 6.05 9.78 2.02
N PHE A 25 5.82 8.46 2.11
CA PHE A 25 4.68 7.88 2.82
C PHE A 25 4.57 8.42 4.25
N TRP A 26 5.65 8.30 5.02
CA TRP A 26 5.70 8.70 6.42
C TRP A 26 5.46 10.19 6.63
N SER A 27 6.11 11.03 5.82
CA SER A 27 5.91 12.49 5.85
C SER A 27 4.49 12.90 5.44
N ALA A 28 3.88 12.18 4.49
CA ALA A 28 2.55 12.48 3.99
C ALA A 28 1.49 12.23 5.06
N LEU A 29 1.67 11.22 5.94
CA LEU A 29 0.71 10.91 7.01
C LEU A 29 0.41 12.13 7.88
N SER A 30 1.44 12.84 8.35
CA SER A 30 1.23 14.04 9.18
C SER A 30 0.80 15.24 8.36
N GLN A 31 1.30 15.39 7.13
CA GLN A 31 0.93 16.50 6.25
C GLN A 31 -0.55 16.51 5.89
N VAL A 32 -1.16 15.33 5.75
CA VAL A 32 -2.61 15.18 5.48
C VAL A 32 -3.44 14.98 6.74
N GLY A 33 -2.84 15.12 7.94
CA GLY A 33 -3.53 15.04 9.22
C GLY A 33 -3.96 13.63 9.65
N LEU A 34 -3.42 12.57 9.05
CA LEU A 34 -3.67 11.18 9.47
C LEU A 34 -2.92 10.82 10.75
N THR A 35 -1.81 11.49 11.04
CA THR A 35 -1.08 11.41 12.31
C THR A 35 -0.87 12.79 12.88
N THR A 36 -0.89 12.90 14.22
CA THR A 36 -0.72 14.19 14.92
C THR A 36 0.73 14.67 14.96
N ARG A 37 1.68 13.79 14.64
CA ARG A 37 3.11 14.09 14.55
C ARG A 37 3.74 13.40 13.36
N HIS A 38 4.94 13.85 13.00
CA HIS A 38 5.77 13.15 12.02
C HIS A 38 6.23 11.81 12.60
N LEU A 39 5.92 10.72 11.89
CA LEU A 39 6.41 9.37 12.18
C LEU A 39 7.54 9.01 11.21
N GLN A 40 8.40 8.09 11.61
CA GLN A 40 9.49 7.54 10.79
C GLN A 40 9.27 6.03 10.57
N PRO A 41 9.99 5.38 9.64
CA PRO A 41 9.91 3.93 9.44
C PRO A 41 10.06 3.10 10.72
N HIS A 42 10.90 3.52 11.67
CA HIS A 42 11.07 2.84 12.95
C HIS A 42 9.90 3.02 13.93
N ASP A 43 9.00 3.98 13.70
CA ASP A 43 7.78 4.21 14.48
C ASP A 43 6.61 3.30 14.03
N LEU A 44 6.89 2.25 13.24
CA LEU A 44 5.89 1.35 12.66
C LEU A 44 4.84 0.87 13.66
N LEU A 45 5.28 0.53 14.87
CA LEU A 45 4.43 -0.01 15.94
C LEU A 45 3.45 1.03 16.52
N GLU A 46 3.60 2.31 16.17
CA GLU A 46 2.69 3.37 16.63
C GLU A 46 1.52 3.62 15.70
N LEU A 47 1.59 3.20 14.42
CA LEU A 47 0.51 3.38 13.45
C LEU A 47 -0.85 2.82 13.90
N PRO A 48 -0.93 1.67 14.61
CA PRO A 48 -2.21 1.18 15.12
C PRO A 48 -2.91 2.16 16.07
N LYS A 49 -2.16 3.02 16.79
CA LYS A 49 -2.74 4.07 17.66
C LYS A 49 -3.53 5.12 16.86
N PHE A 50 -3.22 5.26 15.56
CA PHE A 50 -3.91 6.15 14.62
C PHE A 50 -4.96 5.40 13.76
N GLY A 51 -5.23 4.13 14.05
CA GLY A 51 -6.11 3.29 13.23
C GLY A 51 -5.53 2.93 11.87
N ILE A 52 -4.21 3.04 11.71
CA ILE A 52 -3.50 2.78 10.46
C ILE A 52 -2.79 1.42 10.56
N GLY A 53 -3.01 0.59 9.55
CA GLY A 53 -2.25 -0.65 9.34
C GLY A 53 -1.60 -0.64 7.97
N LEU A 54 -0.50 -1.37 7.82
CA LEU A 54 0.25 -1.50 6.57
C LEU A 54 0.31 -2.96 6.10
N THR A 55 0.35 -3.15 4.79
CA THR A 55 0.55 -4.45 4.14
C THR A 55 1.08 -4.20 2.72
N ASP A 56 1.54 -5.25 2.07
CA ASP A 56 1.76 -5.27 0.62
C ASP A 56 0.83 -6.28 -0.04
N LEU A 57 0.61 -6.11 -1.35
CA LEU A 57 -0.20 -7.03 -2.15
C LEU A 57 0.56 -8.29 -2.54
N ALA A 58 1.84 -8.14 -2.89
CA ALA A 58 2.73 -9.25 -3.21
C ALA A 58 3.31 -9.86 -1.93
N ASN A 59 3.45 -11.18 -1.93
CA ASN A 59 4.12 -11.91 -0.85
C ASN A 59 5.65 -11.93 -1.00
N LYS A 60 6.16 -11.52 -2.17
CA LYS A 60 7.57 -11.47 -2.52
C LYS A 60 8.07 -10.03 -2.46
N ALA A 61 9.26 -9.83 -1.90
CA ALA A 61 9.95 -8.55 -1.96
C ALA A 61 10.41 -8.25 -3.39
N SER A 62 10.27 -7.01 -3.83
CA SER A 62 10.74 -6.55 -5.15
C SER A 62 10.90 -5.03 -5.16
N GLU A 63 11.92 -4.54 -5.88
CA GLU A 63 12.10 -3.10 -6.11
C GLU A 63 11.21 -2.57 -7.24
N THR A 64 10.83 -3.43 -8.18
CA THR A 64 10.03 -3.06 -9.35
C THR A 64 8.85 -4.02 -9.54
N ALA A 65 7.81 -3.55 -10.23
CA ALA A 65 6.68 -4.40 -10.59
C ALA A 65 7.07 -5.54 -11.56
N THR A 66 8.10 -5.33 -12.39
CA THR A 66 8.58 -6.33 -13.37
C THR A 66 9.30 -7.52 -12.73
N GLY A 67 9.78 -7.38 -11.50
CA GLY A 67 10.39 -8.48 -10.73
C GLY A 67 9.38 -9.45 -10.08
N LEU A 68 8.09 -9.20 -10.27
CA LEU A 68 6.99 -9.97 -9.69
C LEU A 68 6.26 -10.75 -10.78
N ALA A 69 6.01 -12.03 -10.52
CA ALA A 69 5.16 -12.88 -11.32
C ALA A 69 3.71 -12.83 -10.83
N ASP A 70 2.76 -13.26 -11.66
CA ASP A 70 1.35 -13.29 -11.26
C ASP A 70 1.09 -14.17 -10.02
N SER A 71 1.89 -15.23 -9.86
CA SER A 71 1.86 -16.11 -8.68
C SER A 71 2.27 -15.42 -7.38
N ASP A 72 2.96 -14.27 -7.43
CA ASP A 72 3.35 -13.52 -6.23
C ASP A 72 2.17 -12.76 -5.62
N TYR A 73 1.05 -12.63 -6.35
CA TYR A 73 -0.16 -11.92 -5.93
C TYR A 73 -1.29 -12.89 -5.57
N HIS A 74 -1.52 -13.11 -4.27
CA HIS A 74 -2.60 -13.99 -3.82
C HIS A 74 -3.89 -13.22 -3.54
N ILE A 75 -4.50 -12.64 -4.59
CA ILE A 75 -5.62 -11.70 -4.51
C ILE A 75 -6.78 -12.20 -3.65
N GLY A 76 -7.20 -13.47 -3.82
CA GLY A 76 -8.30 -14.04 -3.05
C GLY A 76 -7.99 -14.14 -1.56
N SER A 77 -6.77 -14.55 -1.21
CA SER A 77 -6.34 -14.61 0.20
C SER A 77 -6.20 -13.22 0.82
N PHE A 78 -5.70 -12.25 0.06
CA PHE A 78 -5.60 -10.86 0.47
C PHE A 78 -6.99 -10.26 0.74
N ALA A 79 -7.93 -10.44 -0.19
CA ALA A 79 -9.30 -9.96 -0.04
C ALA A 79 -9.98 -10.56 1.21
N ARG A 80 -9.80 -11.87 1.44
CA ARG A 80 -10.31 -12.55 2.64
C ARG A 80 -9.70 -11.97 3.92
N ARG A 81 -8.38 -11.76 3.96
CA ARG A 81 -7.69 -11.15 5.11
C ARG A 81 -8.19 -9.74 5.38
N MET A 82 -8.39 -8.93 4.34
CA MET A 82 -8.90 -7.56 4.48
C MET A 82 -10.35 -7.51 4.98
N ALA A 83 -11.19 -8.46 4.55
CA ALA A 83 -12.55 -8.60 5.05
C ALA A 83 -12.58 -9.03 6.54
N GLN A 84 -11.63 -9.87 6.97
CA GLN A 84 -11.56 -10.40 8.33
C GLN A 84 -10.89 -9.45 9.33
N CYS A 85 -9.94 -8.60 8.88
CA CYS A 85 -9.18 -7.72 9.79
C CYS A 85 -9.95 -6.47 10.22
N GLY A 86 -11.20 -6.29 9.79
CA GLY A 86 -12.06 -5.17 10.22
C GLY A 86 -11.63 -3.80 9.67
N SER A 87 -10.71 -3.76 8.69
CA SER A 87 -10.31 -2.49 8.08
C SER A 87 -11.51 -1.82 7.41
N LYS A 88 -11.70 -0.52 7.62
CA LYS A 88 -12.82 0.24 7.03
C LYS A 88 -12.59 0.60 5.55
N ILE A 89 -11.32 0.72 5.14
CA ILE A 89 -10.90 1.08 3.79
C ILE A 89 -9.58 0.35 3.48
N ILE A 90 -9.39 -0.13 2.24
CA ILE A 90 -8.07 -0.48 1.69
C ILE A 90 -7.61 0.72 0.85
N ALA A 91 -6.50 1.35 1.24
CA ALA A 91 -5.88 2.45 0.52
C ALA A 91 -4.63 1.95 -0.22
N PHE A 92 -4.73 1.73 -1.53
CA PHE A 92 -3.59 1.32 -2.34
C PHE A 92 -2.67 2.51 -2.58
N ASN A 93 -1.40 2.35 -2.21
CA ASN A 93 -0.34 3.31 -2.43
C ASN A 93 0.22 3.16 -3.85
N GLY A 94 -0.41 3.81 -4.81
CA GLY A 94 -0.10 3.72 -6.23
C GLY A 94 -1.11 2.89 -7.03
N LYS A 95 -1.19 3.18 -8.33
CA LYS A 95 -2.17 2.58 -9.24
C LYS A 95 -1.87 1.11 -9.58
N GLU A 96 -0.60 0.70 -9.58
CA GLU A 96 -0.21 -0.67 -9.95
C GLU A 96 -0.79 -1.70 -8.98
N ALA A 97 -0.63 -1.50 -7.67
CA ALA A 97 -1.20 -2.40 -6.67
C ALA A 97 -2.74 -2.48 -6.79
N ALA A 98 -3.41 -1.34 -6.98
CA ALA A 98 -4.85 -1.30 -7.18
C ALA A 98 -5.28 -2.03 -8.46
N ALA A 99 -4.55 -1.85 -9.56
CA ALA A 99 -4.86 -2.46 -10.85
C ALA A 99 -4.69 -3.99 -10.80
N ARG A 100 -3.62 -4.48 -10.16
CA ARG A 100 -3.39 -5.91 -9.92
C ARG A 100 -4.48 -6.53 -9.05
N PHE A 101 -4.84 -5.86 -7.95
CA PHE A 101 -5.90 -6.34 -7.07
C PHE A 101 -7.27 -6.40 -7.76
N LEU A 102 -7.61 -5.38 -8.55
CA LEU A 102 -8.85 -5.30 -9.31
C LEU A 102 -8.82 -6.06 -10.65
N GLN A 103 -7.70 -6.73 -10.96
CA GLN A 103 -7.49 -7.50 -12.18
C GLN A 103 -7.82 -6.69 -13.45
N CYS A 104 -7.29 -5.47 -13.52
CA CYS A 104 -7.54 -4.53 -14.61
C CYS A 104 -6.26 -3.80 -15.03
N ARG A 105 -6.32 -3.04 -16.13
CA ARG A 105 -5.16 -2.26 -16.61
C ARG A 105 -4.96 -0.98 -15.79
N THR A 106 -3.70 -0.66 -15.48
CA THR A 106 -3.28 0.49 -14.65
C THR A 106 -3.76 1.86 -15.14
N GLY A 107 -3.71 2.08 -16.46
CA GLY A 107 -4.13 3.34 -17.09
C GLY A 107 -5.61 3.69 -16.87
N LYS A 108 -6.41 2.74 -16.40
CA LYS A 108 -7.84 2.92 -16.15
C LYS A 108 -8.18 3.33 -14.71
N LYS A 109 -7.19 3.53 -13.83
CA LYS A 109 -7.47 3.81 -12.41
C LYS A 109 -7.29 5.29 -12.04
N PRO A 110 -8.39 6.02 -11.76
CA PRO A 110 -8.29 7.34 -11.16
C PRO A 110 -7.85 7.20 -9.70
N SER A 111 -7.21 8.25 -9.18
CA SER A 111 -7.01 8.39 -7.73
C SER A 111 -8.37 8.59 -7.04
N GLY A 112 -8.48 8.21 -5.77
CA GLY A 112 -9.70 8.33 -4.99
C GLY A 112 -10.45 7.00 -4.80
N PHE A 113 -11.70 7.11 -4.37
CA PHE A 113 -12.58 5.95 -4.17
C PHE A 113 -12.87 5.25 -5.50
N GLN A 114 -12.80 3.91 -5.48
CA GLN A 114 -13.10 3.08 -6.63
C GLN A 114 -14.55 2.54 -6.55
N LEU A 115 -15.21 2.47 -7.71
CA LEU A 115 -16.52 1.84 -7.83
C LEU A 115 -16.40 0.32 -7.81
N GLU A 116 -15.36 -0.21 -8.45
CA GLU A 116 -15.09 -1.64 -8.47
C GLU A 116 -14.65 -2.13 -7.10
N ARG A 117 -15.07 -3.35 -6.74
CA ARG A 117 -14.79 -3.97 -5.45
C ARG A 117 -14.50 -5.45 -5.63
N VAL A 118 -13.55 -5.94 -4.85
CA VAL A 118 -13.34 -7.37 -4.62
C VAL A 118 -13.64 -7.61 -3.14
N GLY A 119 -14.91 -7.86 -2.83
CA GLY A 119 -15.40 -7.98 -1.45
C GLY A 119 -15.45 -6.66 -0.68
N LYS A 120 -15.29 -6.75 0.65
CA LYS A 120 -15.17 -5.61 1.58
C LYS A 120 -13.74 -5.54 2.13
N PRO A 121 -13.25 -4.37 2.57
CA PRO A 121 -13.89 -3.03 2.57
C PRO A 121 -13.78 -2.28 1.23
N PRO A 122 -14.40 -1.08 1.09
CA PRO A 122 -14.19 -0.20 -0.06
C PRO A 122 -12.71 0.13 -0.31
N ILE A 123 -12.41 0.42 -1.58
CA ILE A 123 -11.07 0.63 -2.10
C ILE A 123 -10.84 2.12 -2.39
N TYR A 124 -9.69 2.62 -2.00
CA TYR A 124 -9.21 3.97 -2.28
C TYR A 124 -7.81 3.88 -2.92
N VAL A 125 -7.53 4.71 -3.93
CA VAL A 125 -6.22 4.77 -4.58
C VAL A 125 -5.57 6.12 -4.27
N VAL A 126 -4.41 6.10 -3.63
CA VAL A 126 -3.58 7.31 -3.47
C VAL A 126 -2.46 7.32 -4.52
N PRO A 127 -1.93 8.50 -4.90
CA PRO A 127 -0.70 8.57 -5.69
C PRO A 127 0.43 7.80 -5.02
N SER A 128 1.34 7.23 -5.81
CA SER A 128 2.48 6.50 -5.27
C SER A 128 3.35 7.43 -4.43
N ALA A 129 3.67 7.00 -3.21
CA ALA A 129 4.59 7.72 -2.34
C ALA A 129 6.08 7.48 -2.70
N SER A 130 6.36 6.60 -3.67
CA SER A 130 7.73 6.34 -4.12
C SER A 130 8.32 7.55 -4.83
N GLY A 131 9.57 7.91 -4.49
CA GLY A 131 10.32 8.97 -5.17
C GLY A 131 10.65 8.66 -6.64
N MET A 132 10.53 7.40 -7.06
CA MET A 132 10.71 6.98 -8.46
C MET A 132 9.50 7.31 -9.35
N ALA A 133 8.44 7.92 -8.83
CA ALA A 133 7.23 8.26 -9.59
C ALA A 133 7.37 9.52 -10.48
N PHE A 134 8.60 9.99 -10.73
CA PHE A 134 8.88 11.03 -11.71
C PHE A 134 9.68 10.45 -12.87
N HIS A 135 8.99 10.16 -13.98
CA HIS A 135 9.40 10.43 -15.35
C HIS A 135 8.24 10.17 -16.32
#